data_AF-A0A7X0JB64-F1
#
_entry.id   AF-A0A7X0JB64-F1
#
_cell.length_a   1.000
_cell.length_b   1.000
_cell.length_c   1.000
_cell.angle_alpha   90.00
_cell.angle_beta   90.00
_cell.angle_gamma   90.00
#
_symmetry.space_group_name_H-M   'P 1'
#
loop_
_entity.id
_entity.type
_entity.pdbx_description
1 polymer ?
#
loop_
_entity_poly.entity_id
_entity_poly.type
_entity_poly.pdbx_seq_one_letter_code
_entity_poly.pdbx_strand_id
1 'polypeptide(L)'
;MPSASGSSPTSFAPFCADESVLPPSERLAAALHRYERLLRDAFAAGGELAQAAVSAQRGERLSPTVGHQILSAIGAANLLVGEAITKTAHGHRQLEILSRRLGFDPTAYGDGVKPPSAATETEKAALAN
;
A
#
# COMPACT_ATOMS: atom_id res chain seq x y z
N MET A 1 -41.47 9.83 24.63
CA MET A 1 -41.00 8.43 24.52
C MET A 1 -41.77 7.78 23.40
N PRO A 2 -41.17 7.08 22.42
CA PRO A 2 -39.76 6.65 22.25
C PRO A 2 -39.00 7.57 21.26
N SER A 3 -37.66 7.70 21.17
CA SER A 3 -36.46 6.86 21.42
C SER A 3 -35.87 6.19 20.18
N ALA A 4 -34.61 6.57 19.89
CA ALA A 4 -33.56 5.90 19.12
C ALA A 4 -33.87 5.67 17.62
N SER A 5 -32.92 5.49 16.71
CA SER A 5 -31.53 5.03 16.75
C SER A 5 -30.96 5.42 15.39
N GLY A 6 -29.78 6.00 15.26
CA GLY A 6 -28.52 5.32 15.51
C GLY A 6 -27.67 5.60 14.28
N SER A 7 -26.69 6.48 14.44
CA SER A 7 -25.63 6.73 13.48
C SER A 7 -25.06 5.40 13.00
N SER A 8 -25.02 5.19 11.69
CA SER A 8 -24.20 4.11 11.14
C SER A 8 -22.74 4.49 11.37
N PRO A 9 -21.96 3.79 12.21
CA PRO A 9 -20.53 3.83 12.02
C PRO A 9 -20.30 3.05 10.71
N THR A 10 -19.78 3.74 9.70
CA THR A 10 -19.09 3.08 8.59
C THR A 10 -17.97 2.27 9.24
N SER A 11 -18.29 1.00 9.43
CA SER A 11 -17.41 -0.02 9.96
C SER A 11 -16.16 -0.05 9.08
N PHE A 12 -15.10 0.58 9.55
CA PHE A 12 -13.75 0.13 9.25
C PHE A 12 -13.63 -1.25 9.90
N ALA A 13 -14.17 -2.27 9.26
CA ALA A 13 -13.80 -3.62 9.60
C ALA A 13 -12.33 -3.77 9.18
N PRO A 14 -11.37 -3.95 10.10
CA PRO A 14 -10.12 -4.54 9.68
C PRO A 14 -10.50 -5.93 9.19
N PHE A 15 -10.11 -6.26 7.96
CA PHE A 15 -10.11 -7.62 7.49
C PHE A 15 -9.09 -8.40 8.34
N CYS A 16 -9.51 -8.80 9.54
CA CYS A 16 -8.77 -9.74 10.38
C CYS A 16 -9.02 -11.13 9.81
N ALA A 17 -8.38 -11.43 8.67
CA ALA A 17 -7.88 -12.78 8.52
C ALA A 17 -6.90 -12.99 9.69
N ASP A 18 -7.06 -14.10 10.40
CA ASP A 18 -6.19 -14.47 11.51
C ASP A 18 -4.76 -14.69 10.98
N GLU A 19 -3.97 -13.61 10.92
CA GLU A 19 -2.56 -13.62 10.46
C GLU A 19 -1.68 -14.55 11.31
N SER A 20 -2.18 -15.08 12.44
CA SER A 20 -1.43 -16.00 13.29
C SER A 20 -1.29 -17.42 12.72
N VAL A 21 -2.04 -17.76 11.67
CA VAL A 21 -2.05 -19.11 11.07
C VAL A 21 -1.06 -19.24 9.89
N LEU A 22 -0.54 -18.12 9.38
CA LEU A 22 0.39 -18.11 8.25
C LEU A 22 1.84 -18.42 8.69
N PRO A 23 2.64 -19.11 7.86
CA PRO A 23 4.05 -19.28 8.12
C PRO A 23 4.74 -17.90 8.24
N PRO A 24 5.84 -17.77 9.02
CA PRO A 24 6.50 -16.48 9.30
C PRO A 24 6.86 -15.68 8.04
N SER A 25 7.19 -16.37 6.94
CA SER A 25 7.49 -15.77 5.64
C SER A 25 6.28 -15.11 4.98
N GLU A 26 5.13 -15.76 5.00
CA GLU A 26 3.89 -15.23 4.43
C GLU A 26 3.36 -14.06 5.25
N ARG A 27 3.51 -14.10 6.58
CA ARG A 27 3.21 -12.96 7.45
C ARG A 27 4.10 -11.76 7.14
N LEU A 28 5.39 -11.97 6.90
CA LEU A 28 6.30 -10.90 6.52
C LEU A 28 5.89 -10.28 5.17
N ALA A 29 5.58 -11.11 4.18
CA ALA A 29 5.08 -10.66 2.88
C ALA A 29 3.77 -9.85 3.01
N ALA A 30 2.81 -10.35 3.79
CA ALA A 30 1.54 -9.65 4.04
C ALA A 30 1.75 -8.30 4.74
N ALA A 31 2.64 -8.26 5.74
CA ALA A 31 3.00 -7.04 6.45
C ALA A 31 3.68 -6.00 5.53
N LEU A 32 4.55 -6.46 4.63
CA LEU A 32 5.20 -5.59 3.64
C LEU A 32 4.19 -4.99 2.67
N HIS A 33 3.33 -5.81 2.06
CA HIS A 33 2.28 -5.30 1.17
C HIS A 33 1.29 -4.38 1.90
N ARG A 34 1.01 -4.64 3.18
CA ARG A 34 0.21 -3.73 4.00
C ARG A 34 0.92 -2.39 4.17
N TYR A 35 2.22 -2.40 4.46
CA TYR A 35 3.02 -1.19 4.59
C TYR A 35 3.08 -0.39 3.29
N GLU A 36 3.25 -1.05 2.14
CA GLU A 36 3.21 -0.41 0.82
C GLU A 36 1.88 0.29 0.53
N ARG A 37 0.76 -0.36 0.86
CA ARG A 37 -0.57 0.25 0.73
C ARG A 37 -0.67 1.50 1.61
N LEU A 38 -0.23 1.42 2.86
CA LEU A 38 -0.24 2.58 3.77
C LEU A 38 0.63 3.74 3.25
N LEU A 39 1.80 3.46 2.66
CA LEU A 39 2.64 4.49 2.05
C LEU A 39 1.96 5.13 0.82
N ARG A 40 1.29 4.32 -0.02
CA ARG A 40 0.52 4.82 -1.16
C ARG A 40 -0.64 5.70 -0.71
N ASP A 41 -1.39 5.27 0.30
CA ASP A 41 -2.51 6.02 0.86
C ASP A 41 -2.03 7.33 1.50
N ALA A 42 -0.89 7.31 2.19
CA ALA A 42 -0.26 8.51 2.75
C ALA A 42 0.16 9.51 1.65
N PHE A 43 0.74 9.01 0.56
CA PHE A 43 1.12 9.86 -0.58
C PHE A 43 -0.12 10.52 -1.23
N ALA A 44 -1.19 9.74 -1.42
CA ALA A 44 -2.46 10.25 -1.95
C ALA A 44 -3.07 11.32 -1.04
N ALA A 45 -3.15 11.06 0.27
CA ALA A 45 -3.65 12.01 1.26
C ALA A 45 -2.84 13.31 1.29
N GLY A 46 -1.50 13.24 1.12
CA GLY A 46 -0.68 14.43 1.01
C GLY A 46 -0.95 15.26 -0.26
N GLY A 47 -1.29 14.60 -1.37
CA GLY A 47 -1.75 15.26 -2.60
C GLY A 47 -3.09 15.98 -2.42
N GLU A 48 -4.06 15.32 -1.77
CA GLU A 48 -5.35 15.91 -1.41
C GLU A 48 -5.18 17.12 -0.48
N LEU A 49 -4.28 17.02 0.51
CA LEU A 49 -3.95 18.12 1.40
C LEU A 49 -3.36 19.33 0.64
N ALA A 50 -2.44 19.08 -0.31
CA ALA A 50 -1.88 20.14 -1.14
C ALA A 50 -2.98 20.83 -1.98
N GLN A 51 -3.91 20.06 -2.55
CA GLN A 51 -5.04 20.61 -3.29
C GLN A 51 -5.96 21.45 -2.39
N ALA A 52 -6.28 20.97 -1.19
CA ALA A 52 -7.09 21.69 -0.22
C ALA A 52 -6.42 23.02 0.18
N ALA A 53 -5.10 23.01 0.42
CA ALA A 53 -4.33 24.20 0.75
C ALA A 53 -4.38 25.26 -0.37
N VAL A 54 -4.18 24.86 -1.64
CA VAL A 54 -4.31 25.77 -2.79
C VAL A 54 -5.74 26.31 -2.91
N SER A 55 -6.74 25.45 -2.69
CA SER A 55 -8.15 25.85 -2.78
C SER A 55 -8.52 26.88 -1.71
N ALA A 56 -8.08 26.67 -0.47
CA ALA A 56 -8.25 27.61 0.62
C ALA A 56 -7.55 28.95 0.33
N GLN A 57 -6.31 28.89 -0.17
CA GLN A 57 -5.55 30.09 -0.52
C GLN A 57 -6.26 30.93 -1.58
N ARG A 58 -6.85 30.28 -2.60
CA ARG A 58 -7.64 30.94 -3.63
C ARG A 58 -8.95 31.51 -3.08
N GLY A 59 -9.65 30.77 -2.23
CA GLY A 59 -10.91 31.20 -1.61
C GLY A 59 -10.76 32.47 -0.77
N GLU A 60 -9.69 32.53 0.02
CA GLU A 60 -9.36 33.66 0.90
C GLU A 60 -8.57 34.78 0.19
N ARG A 61 -8.32 34.66 -1.12
CA ARG A 61 -7.53 35.62 -1.93
C ARG A 61 -6.16 35.94 -1.32
N LEU A 62 -5.56 34.98 -0.63
CA LEU A 62 -4.25 35.13 -0.03
C LEU A 62 -3.19 35.21 -1.13
N SER A 63 -2.18 36.06 -0.91
CA SER A 63 -1.03 36.12 -1.82
C SER A 63 -0.38 34.72 -1.95
N PRO A 64 0.07 34.32 -3.16
CA PRO A 64 0.88 33.11 -3.39
C PRO A 64 1.99 32.90 -2.34
N THR A 65 2.60 34.01 -1.90
CA THR A 65 3.72 34.03 -0.96
C THR A 65 3.31 33.77 0.49
N VAL A 66 2.02 33.86 0.85
CA VAL A 66 1.57 33.62 2.24
C VAL A 66 1.44 32.10 2.53
N GLY A 67 1.14 31.29 1.52
CA GLY A 67 0.97 29.84 1.65
C GLY A 67 2.19 28.99 1.24
N HIS A 68 3.25 29.61 0.70
CA HIS A 68 4.34 28.86 0.05
C HIS A 68 5.10 27.92 1.00
N GLN A 69 5.26 28.31 2.27
CA GLN A 69 5.95 27.48 3.27
C GLN A 69 5.17 26.20 3.58
N ILE A 70 3.83 26.31 3.64
CA ILE A 70 2.94 25.17 3.88
C ILE A 70 2.99 24.22 2.68
N LEU A 71 2.86 24.75 1.47
CA LEU A 71 2.95 23.93 0.25
C LEU A 71 4.33 23.27 0.10
N SER A 72 5.40 23.99 0.46
CA SER A 72 6.76 23.43 0.48
C SER A 72 6.91 22.31 1.50
N ALA A 73 6.33 22.47 2.70
CA ALA A 73 6.38 21.44 3.75
C ALA A 73 5.59 20.19 3.34
N ILE A 74 4.40 20.35 2.74
CA ILE A 74 3.61 19.24 2.20
C ILE A 74 4.38 18.52 1.09
N GLY A 75 4.98 19.27 0.16
CA GLY A 75 5.80 18.71 -0.91
C GLY A 75 7.00 17.92 -0.39
N ALA A 76 7.72 18.45 0.61
CA ALA A 76 8.83 17.77 1.25
C ALA A 76 8.39 16.47 1.95
N ALA A 77 7.25 16.49 2.65
CA ALA A 77 6.69 15.29 3.27
C ALA A 77 6.36 14.21 2.22
N ASN A 78 5.70 14.58 1.11
CA ASN A 78 5.37 13.65 0.04
C ASN A 78 6.61 13.08 -0.66
N LEU A 79 7.68 13.87 -0.79
CA LEU A 79 8.96 13.38 -1.31
C LEU A 79 9.54 12.27 -0.43
N LEU A 80 9.54 12.45 0.89
CA LEU A 80 9.99 11.44 1.84
C LEU A 80 9.15 10.16 1.78
N VAL A 81 7.83 10.29 1.57
CA VAL A 81 6.95 9.13 1.36
C VAL A 81 7.30 8.40 0.06
N GLY A 82 7.55 9.13 -1.03
CA GLY A 82 8.00 8.54 -2.31
C GLY A 82 9.34 7.81 -2.19
N GLU A 83 10.28 8.35 -1.42
CA GLU A 83 11.52 7.66 -1.09
C GLU A 83 11.27 6.38 -0.28
N ALA A 84 10.35 6.41 0.69
CA ALA A 84 10.00 5.24 1.49
C ALA A 84 9.39 4.13 0.62
N ILE A 85 8.54 4.47 -0.36
CA ILE A 85 8.01 3.51 -1.34
C ILE A 85 9.15 2.86 -2.12
N THR A 86 10.08 3.67 -2.64
CA THR A 86 11.23 3.17 -3.42
C THR A 86 12.11 2.23 -2.58
N LYS A 87 12.42 2.62 -1.34
CA LYS A 87 13.20 1.79 -0.39
C LYS A 87 12.47 0.49 -0.05
N THR A 88 11.14 0.51 0.05
CA THR A 88 10.33 -0.69 0.31
C THR A 88 10.35 -1.67 -0.86
N ALA A 89 10.23 -1.17 -2.10
CA ALA A 89 10.36 -1.98 -3.31
C ALA A 89 11.76 -2.63 -3.44
N HIS A 90 12.82 -1.89 -3.08
CA HIS A 90 14.16 -2.47 -2.97
C HIS A 90 14.25 -3.58 -1.91
N GLY A 91 13.58 -3.42 -0.78
CA GLY A 91 13.44 -4.44 0.26
C GLY A 91 12.77 -5.72 -0.25
N HIS A 92 11.66 -5.59 -1.00
CA HIS A 92 10.98 -6.71 -1.67
C HIS A 92 11.95 -7.51 -2.54
N ARG A 93 12.71 -6.81 -3.39
CA ARG A 93 13.68 -7.45 -4.29
C ARG A 93 14.81 -8.16 -3.54
N GLN A 94 15.26 -7.61 -2.42
CA GLN A 94 16.28 -8.26 -1.58
C GLN A 94 15.75 -9.52 -0.90
N LEU A 95 14.51 -9.49 -0.41
CA LEU A 95 13.84 -10.64 0.20
C LEU A 95 13.60 -11.75 -0.83
N GLU A 96 13.24 -11.40 -2.06
CA GLU A 96 13.13 -12.34 -3.16
C GLU A 96 14.47 -13.03 -3.49
N ILE A 97 15.58 -12.29 -3.48
CA ILE A 97 16.92 -12.87 -3.69
C ILE A 97 17.28 -13.81 -2.53
N LEU A 98 16.97 -13.42 -1.29
CA LEU A 98 17.26 -14.21 -0.11
C LEU A 98 16.44 -15.51 -0.07
N SER A 99 15.13 -15.46 -0.38
CA SER A 99 14.26 -16.63 -0.40
C SER A 99 14.72 -17.67 -1.43
N ARG A 100 15.10 -17.23 -2.64
CA ARG A 100 15.69 -18.11 -3.67
C ARG A 100 16.96 -18.81 -3.18
N ARG A 101 17.83 -18.10 -2.47
CA ARG A 101 19.09 -18.66 -1.94
C ARG A 101 18.86 -19.68 -0.83
N LEU A 102 17.79 -19.52 -0.06
CA LEU A 102 17.42 -20.40 1.05
C LEU A 102 16.50 -21.56 0.62
N GLY A 103 16.11 -21.62 -0.66
CA GLY A 103 15.24 -22.68 -1.18
C GLY A 103 13.76 -22.50 -0.83
N PHE A 104 13.33 -21.31 -0.43
CA PHE A 104 11.92 -20.98 -0.19
C PHE A 104 11.28 -20.42 -1.48
N ASP A 105 9.96 -20.58 -1.60
CA ASP A 105 9.20 -20.06 -2.74
C ASP A 105 9.33 -18.51 -2.81
N PRO A 106 9.94 -17.96 -3.88
CA PRO A 106 10.17 -16.53 -4.02
C PRO A 106 8.93 -15.73 -4.42
N THR A 107 7.84 -16.39 -4.82
CA THR A 107 6.62 -15.73 -5.32
C THR A 107 5.90 -14.90 -4.25
N ALA A 108 6.17 -15.15 -2.96
CA ALA A 108 5.59 -14.37 -1.86
C ALA A 108 6.19 -12.96 -1.70
N TYR A 109 7.36 -12.67 -2.28
CA TYR A 109 8.07 -11.40 -2.05
C TYR A 109 8.30 -10.57 -3.32
N GLY A 110 7.92 -11.08 -4.48
CA GLY A 110 8.13 -10.39 -5.75
C GLY A 110 7.25 -9.16 -5.92
N ASP A 111 7.78 -8.15 -6.61
CA ASP A 111 7.12 -6.89 -6.99
C ASP A 111 5.93 -7.08 -7.95
N GLY A 112 5.75 -8.32 -8.44
CA GLY A 112 4.62 -8.73 -9.24
C GLY A 112 3.89 -9.87 -8.55
N VAL A 113 2.67 -9.62 -8.11
CA VAL A 113 1.67 -10.68 -7.95
C VAL A 113 1.63 -11.41 -9.30
N LYS A 114 2.25 -12.58 -9.41
CA LYS A 114 1.99 -13.45 -10.56
C LYS A 114 0.51 -13.83 -10.44
N PRO A 115 -0.38 -13.42 -11.36
CA PRO A 115 -1.75 -13.89 -11.33
C PRO A 115 -1.72 -15.42 -11.31
N PRO A 116 -2.57 -16.10 -10.51
CA PRO A 116 -2.65 -17.55 -10.49
C PRO A 116 -3.22 -18.01 -11.83
N SER A 117 -2.36 -18.17 -12.83
CA SER A 117 -2.69 -18.85 -14.08
C SER A 117 -1.42 -19.42 -14.69
N ALA A 118 -1.55 -20.65 -15.18
CA ALA A 118 -0.55 -21.47 -15.86
C ALA A 118 0.45 -22.29 -15.01
N ALA A 119 0.03 -22.83 -13.86
CA ALA A 119 0.74 -23.95 -13.23
C ALA A 119 0.06 -25.32 -13.44
N THR A 120 -1.05 -25.42 -14.18
CA THR A 120 -1.84 -26.68 -14.19
C THR A 120 -2.59 -27.00 -15.49
N GLU A 121 -2.06 -26.61 -16.67
CA GLU A 121 -2.64 -27.11 -17.94
C GLU A 121 -1.66 -27.86 -18.84
N THR A 122 -0.35 -27.77 -18.62
CA THR A 122 0.63 -28.45 -19.50
C THR A 122 0.84 -29.93 -19.16
N GLU A 123 0.47 -30.40 -17.96
CA GLU A 123 0.73 -31.80 -17.55
C GLU A 123 -0.42 -32.78 -17.84
N LYS A 124 -1.63 -32.29 -18.15
CA LYS A 124 -2.77 -33.14 -18.53
C LYS A 124 -2.93 -33.37 -20.04
N ALA A 125 -2.26 -32.58 -20.88
CA ALA A 125 -2.31 -32.71 -22.34
C ALA A 125 -1.21 -33.62 -22.92
N ALA A 126 -0.16 -33.95 -22.16
CA ALA A 126 0.94 -34.80 -22.62
C ALA A 126 0.74 -36.30 -22.41
N LEU A 127 -0.39 -36.73 -21.83
CA LEU A 127 -0.74 -38.15 -21.62
C LEU A 127 -1.96 -38.62 -22.41
N ALA A 128 -2.43 -37.82 -23.38
CA ALA A 128 -3.63 -38.10 -24.15
C ALA A 128 -3.43 -38.07 -25.69
N ASN A 129 -2.18 -38.21 -26.17
CA ASN A 129 -1.88 -38.44 -27.59
C ASN A 129 -0.86 -39.57 -27.75
#